data_AF-A0A3N2MUB8-F1
#
_entry.id   AF-A0A3N2MUB8-F1
#
_cell.length_a   1.000
_cell.length_b   1.000
_cell.length_c   1.000
_cell.angle_alpha   90.00
_cell.angle_beta   90.00
_cell.angle_gamma   90.00
#
_symmetry.space_group_name_H-M   'P 1'
#
loop_
_entity.id
_entity.type
_entity.pdbx_description
1 polymer ?
#
loop_
_entity_poly.entity_id
_entity_poly.type
_entity_poly.pdbx_seq_one_letter_code
_entity_poly.pdbx_strand_id
1 'polypeptide(L)'
;MSSNIKVERICEWCGKKFIAQTTVTRFCSKRCAEHSYKERLRQKKLAVSNQETAQTNFKRRDKDYLTPTQAADLLGIGRMSIYRYIRNGKIKVVRFERKTLISKADIQAMFDFLTPKETEQTKSAEKKSKSISDFYTRADIREKYGVKDSWIYKVVAENNVPKTILRGKAYFSKSHIDRLFSARKENLEITEWYSVEDIQSKYGMTLSAIYSLVSKIGIPKHKEGQKVYYSKYHFDVAKGAKSAEDVEFISVAEAMEKYSLTRDQLYHYVKTYKITKLRCGKYVKLNAKELAELFNPKIEL
;
A
#
# COMPACT_ATOMS: atom_id res chain seq x y z
N MET A 1 32.21 91.93 6.40
CA MET A 1 32.14 91.83 4.92
C MET A 1 31.05 90.84 4.54
N SER A 2 29.85 91.32 4.23
CA SER A 2 28.75 90.48 3.73
C SER A 2 28.90 90.32 2.22
N SER A 3 29.56 89.25 1.79
CA SER A 3 29.62 88.90 0.38
C SER A 3 28.21 88.54 -0.11
N ASN A 4 27.63 89.36 -0.99
CA ASN A 4 26.29 89.18 -1.56
C ASN A 4 26.31 88.09 -2.65
N ILE A 5 26.68 86.88 -2.24
CA ILE A 5 26.90 85.73 -3.13
C ILE A 5 25.55 85.12 -3.47
N LYS A 6 25.24 85.03 -4.77
CA LYS A 6 24.07 84.31 -5.29
C LYS A 6 24.56 83.22 -6.23
N VAL A 7 24.37 81.97 -5.83
CA VAL A 7 24.82 80.79 -6.59
C VAL A 7 23.64 79.89 -6.89
N GLU A 8 23.45 79.52 -8.14
CA GLU A 8 22.41 78.58 -8.54
C GLU A 8 22.83 77.15 -8.15
N ARG A 9 21.96 76.43 -7.42
CA ARG A 9 22.19 75.07 -6.93
C ARG A 9 20.97 74.19 -7.11
N ILE A 10 21.18 72.89 -7.10
CA ILE A 10 20.11 71.88 -7.12
C ILE A 10 19.87 71.39 -5.69
N CYS A 11 18.62 71.36 -5.25
CA CYS A 11 18.24 70.86 -3.93
C CYS A 11 18.46 69.35 -3.85
N GLU A 12 19.24 68.90 -2.87
CA GLU A 12 19.55 67.47 -2.67
C GLU A 12 18.34 66.60 -2.32
N TRP A 13 17.22 67.20 -1.89
CA TRP A 13 15.99 66.47 -1.55
C TRP A 13 14.98 66.41 -2.70
N CYS A 14 14.64 67.56 -3.29
CA CYS A 14 13.57 67.65 -4.29
C CYS A 14 14.06 67.83 -5.73
N GLY A 15 15.36 67.95 -5.95
CA GLY A 15 15.97 68.07 -7.29
C GLY A 15 15.70 69.40 -8.01
N LYS A 16 15.04 70.37 -7.37
CA LYS A 16 14.74 71.68 -7.99
C LYS A 16 15.94 72.62 -7.90
N LYS A 17 16.13 73.43 -8.95
CA LYS A 17 17.10 74.53 -8.97
C LYS A 17 16.64 75.67 -8.05
N PHE A 18 17.55 76.26 -7.29
CA PHE A 18 17.29 77.39 -6.40
C PHE A 18 18.53 78.28 -6.27
N ILE A 19 18.33 79.54 -5.88
CA ILE A 19 19.41 80.51 -5.66
C ILE A 19 19.82 80.45 -4.19
N ALA A 20 21.03 79.98 -3.92
CA ALA A 20 21.63 79.96 -2.60
C ALA A 20 22.36 81.28 -2.31
N GLN A 21 22.19 81.79 -1.08
CA GLN A 21 22.89 82.98 -0.59
C GLN A 21 24.24 82.65 0.08
N THR A 22 24.53 81.36 0.29
CA THR A 22 25.80 80.88 0.86
C THR A 22 26.32 79.69 0.09
N THR A 23 27.63 79.46 0.16
CA THR A 23 28.31 78.33 -0.47
C THR A 23 28.07 76.98 0.25
N VAL A 24 27.35 76.97 1.37
CA VAL A 24 27.06 75.75 2.15
C VAL A 24 25.59 75.33 2.10
N THR A 25 24.71 76.14 1.49
CA THR A 25 23.28 75.80 1.40
C THR A 25 23.07 74.59 0.47
N ARG A 26 22.42 73.55 0.99
CA ARG A 26 22.17 72.25 0.30
C ARG A 26 20.72 72.05 -0.15
N PHE A 27 19.78 72.80 0.43
CA PHE A 27 18.34 72.60 0.22
C PHE A 27 17.66 73.92 -0.14
N CYS A 28 16.61 73.85 -0.96
CA CYS A 28 15.86 75.02 -1.40
C CYS A 28 14.93 75.60 -0.32
N SER A 29 14.63 74.84 0.74
CA SER A 29 13.75 75.29 1.83
C SER A 29 13.97 74.49 3.12
N LYS A 30 13.53 75.04 4.25
CA LYS A 30 13.55 74.37 5.57
C LYS A 30 12.85 73.01 5.53
N ARG A 31 11.72 72.92 4.83
CA ARG A 31 10.96 71.67 4.66
C ARG A 31 11.80 70.58 3.98
N CYS A 32 12.55 70.90 2.94
CA CYS A 32 13.42 69.93 2.26
C CYS A 32 14.58 69.47 3.16
N ALA A 33 15.14 70.37 3.96
CA ALA A 33 16.18 70.03 4.93
C ALA A 33 15.67 69.10 6.03
N GLU A 34 14.46 69.34 6.58
CA GLU A 34 13.84 68.50 7.60
C GLU A 34 13.50 67.10 7.07
N HIS A 35 12.99 67.00 5.84
CA HIS A 35 12.72 65.70 5.22
C HIS A 35 14.00 64.90 5.00
N SER A 36 15.05 65.52 4.46
CA SER A 36 16.36 64.87 4.31
C SER A 36 16.94 64.41 5.66
N TYR A 37 16.79 65.22 6.71
CA TYR A 37 17.22 64.85 8.07
C TYR A 37 16.47 63.62 8.60
N LYS A 38 15.14 63.59 8.46
CA LYS A 38 14.30 62.47 8.89
C LYS A 38 14.60 61.18 8.11
N GLU A 39 14.80 61.29 6.81
CA GLU A 39 15.15 60.14 5.95
C GLU A 39 16.52 59.58 6.32
N ARG A 40 17.52 60.44 6.56
CA ARG A 40 18.84 60.00 7.05
C ARG A 40 18.74 59.27 8.39
N LEU A 41 17.88 59.74 9.30
CA LEU A 41 17.64 59.06 10.58
C LEU A 41 17.00 57.68 10.38
N ARG A 42 16.03 57.58 9.45
CA ARG A 42 15.38 56.32 9.10
C ARG A 42 16.38 55.32 8.50
N GLN A 43 17.22 55.77 7.57
CA GLN A 43 18.26 54.94 6.94
C GLN A 43 19.28 54.45 7.97
N LYS A 44 19.70 55.29 8.93
CA LYS A 44 20.57 54.85 10.03
C LYS A 44 19.94 53.74 10.88
N LYS A 45 18.65 53.86 11.20
CA LYS A 45 17.92 52.80 11.95
C LYS A 45 17.85 51.49 11.16
N LEU A 46 17.56 51.56 9.87
CA LEU A 46 17.54 50.38 9.00
C LEU A 46 18.93 49.73 8.86
N ALA A 47 19.99 50.54 8.74
CA ALA A 47 21.35 50.04 8.64
C ALA A 47 21.80 49.29 9.90
N VAL A 48 21.47 49.80 11.10
CA VAL A 48 21.77 49.12 12.38
C VAL A 48 21.04 47.77 12.46
N SER A 49 19.74 47.74 12.16
CA SER A 49 18.94 46.49 12.16
C SER A 49 19.48 45.44 11.17
N ASN A 50 19.85 45.89 9.96
CA ASN A 50 20.43 45.00 8.95
C ASN A 50 21.83 44.49 9.35
N GLN A 51 22.64 45.32 10.03
CA GLN A 51 23.94 44.90 10.56
C GLN A 51 23.79 43.88 11.69
N GLU A 52 22.85 44.06 12.61
CA GLU A 52 22.54 43.07 13.65
C GLU A 52 22.08 41.73 13.06
N THR A 53 21.24 41.78 12.02
CA THR A 53 20.78 40.59 11.28
C THR A 53 21.92 39.91 10.52
N ALA A 54 22.88 40.67 9.98
CA ALA A 54 24.06 40.10 9.32
C ALA A 54 25.01 39.43 10.33
N GLN A 55 25.29 40.06 11.47
CA GLN A 55 26.22 39.53 12.48
C GLN A 55 25.73 38.25 13.16
N THR A 56 24.41 38.10 13.36
CA THR A 56 23.82 36.86 13.91
C THR A 56 24.03 35.65 12.98
N ASN A 57 24.10 35.88 11.66
CA ASN A 57 24.36 34.82 10.68
C ASN A 57 25.83 34.35 10.66
N PHE A 58 26.80 35.21 11.04
CA PHE A 58 28.22 34.83 11.10
C PHE A 58 28.55 33.98 12.34
N LYS A 59 28.02 34.31 13.53
CA LYS A 59 28.24 33.53 14.77
C LYS A 59 27.69 32.09 14.72
N ARG A 60 26.94 31.74 13.69
CA ARG A 60 26.36 30.39 13.50
C ARG A 60 27.30 29.41 12.80
N ARG A 61 28.37 29.87 12.15
CA ARG A 61 29.17 29.05 11.22
C ARG A 61 30.33 28.28 11.86
N ASP A 62 30.79 28.70 13.04
CA ASP A 62 31.94 28.11 13.75
C ASP A 62 31.51 27.32 14.99
N LYS A 63 30.64 26.33 14.80
CA LYS A 63 30.32 25.36 15.86
C LYS A 63 30.70 23.96 15.40
N ASP A 64 31.50 23.27 16.20
CA ASP A 64 31.90 21.89 15.95
C ASP A 64 30.73 20.91 16.10
N TYR A 65 29.73 21.30 16.91
CA TYR A 65 28.53 20.52 17.17
C TYR A 65 27.29 21.24 16.64
N LEU A 66 26.50 20.51 15.87
CA LEU A 66 25.32 20.99 15.17
C LEU A 66 24.06 20.33 15.74
N THR A 67 22.99 21.10 15.82
CA THR A 67 21.66 20.53 16.03
C THR A 67 21.15 19.87 14.74
N PRO A 68 20.19 18.94 14.79
CA PRO A 68 19.61 18.33 13.59
C PRO A 68 19.07 19.35 12.57
N THR A 69 18.57 20.50 13.05
CA THR A 69 18.14 21.60 12.18
C THR A 69 19.33 22.26 11.48
N GLN A 70 20.39 22.59 12.21
CA GLN A 70 21.59 23.21 11.63
C GLN A 70 22.34 22.26 10.69
N ALA A 71 22.37 20.97 11.00
CA ALA A 71 22.92 19.95 10.11
C ALA A 71 22.10 19.84 8.82
N ALA A 72 20.77 20.04 8.89
CA ALA A 72 19.89 20.00 7.73
C ALA A 72 20.16 21.19 6.80
N ASP A 73 20.31 22.38 7.39
CA ASP A 73 20.69 23.59 6.67
C ASP A 73 22.09 23.47 6.04
N LEU A 74 23.07 22.88 6.77
CA LEU A 74 24.44 22.68 6.29
C LEU A 74 24.50 21.70 5.10
N LEU A 75 23.68 20.64 5.13
CA LEU A 75 23.62 19.62 4.09
C LEU A 75 22.65 19.97 2.95
N GLY A 76 21.86 21.04 3.09
CA GLY A 76 20.83 21.40 2.11
C GLY A 76 19.68 20.38 1.99
N ILE A 77 19.43 19.58 3.03
CA ILE A 77 18.39 18.53 3.04
C ILE A 77 17.29 18.82 4.06
N GLY A 78 16.13 18.19 3.88
CA GLY A 78 15.03 18.33 4.84
C GLY A 78 15.38 17.77 6.22
N ARG A 79 14.92 18.44 7.28
CA ARG A 79 15.07 18.00 8.69
C ARG A 79 14.66 16.54 8.92
N MET A 80 13.60 16.10 8.24
CA MET A 80 13.10 14.71 8.31
C MET A 80 14.11 13.69 7.78
N SER A 81 14.89 14.05 6.77
CA SER A 81 15.94 13.19 6.21
C SER A 81 17.05 12.97 7.23
N ILE A 82 17.43 14.00 7.98
CA ILE A 82 18.40 13.86 9.08
C ILE A 82 17.89 12.94 10.17
N TYR A 83 16.64 13.11 10.63
CA TYR A 83 16.05 12.19 11.60
C TYR A 83 15.96 10.75 11.09
N ARG A 84 15.71 10.56 9.79
CA ARG A 84 15.75 9.23 9.16
C ARG A 84 17.16 8.63 9.18
N TYR A 85 18.18 9.42 8.86
CA TYR A 85 19.57 8.96 8.91
C TYR A 85 20.03 8.63 10.34
N ILE A 86 19.60 9.42 11.32
CA ILE A 86 19.82 9.13 12.75
C ILE A 86 19.13 7.82 13.15
N ARG A 87 17.87 7.62 12.77
CA ARG A 87 17.11 6.39 13.10
C ARG A 87 17.72 5.15 12.45
N ASN A 88 18.22 5.29 11.23
CA ASN A 88 18.88 4.22 10.48
C ASN A 88 20.34 3.98 10.92
N GLY A 89 20.84 4.72 11.91
CA GLY A 89 22.21 4.57 12.43
C GLY A 89 23.31 5.04 11.49
N LYS A 90 23.00 5.84 10.46
CA LYS A 90 24.00 6.35 9.49
C LYS A 90 24.79 7.54 10.02
N ILE A 91 24.20 8.32 10.93
CA ILE A 91 24.82 9.49 11.55
C ILE A 91 25.02 9.19 13.02
N LYS A 92 26.26 9.34 13.49
CA LYS A 92 26.56 9.28 14.92
C LYS A 92 26.04 10.55 15.61
N VAL A 93 25.33 10.37 16.72
CA VAL A 93 24.71 11.46 17.47
C VAL A 93 24.90 11.28 18.96
N VAL A 94 25.11 12.40 19.65
CA VAL A 94 25.08 12.47 21.11
C VAL A 94 23.72 13.01 21.54
N ARG A 95 22.98 12.24 22.35
CA ARG A 95 21.68 12.62 22.88
C ARG A 95 21.83 13.10 24.32
N PHE A 96 21.42 14.34 24.57
CA PHE A 96 21.15 14.90 25.89
C PHE A 96 19.64 14.88 26.14
N GLU A 97 19.21 15.02 27.39
CA GLU A 97 17.79 14.90 27.79
C GLU A 97 16.81 15.72 26.93
N ARG A 98 17.20 16.92 26.49
CA ARG A 98 16.35 17.81 25.66
C ARG A 98 16.96 18.19 24.31
N LYS A 99 18.16 17.70 23.98
CA LYS A 99 18.91 18.15 22.80
C LYS A 99 19.70 17.01 22.17
N THR A 100 19.69 16.95 20.84
CA THR A 100 20.56 16.08 20.06
C THR A 100 21.64 16.92 19.41
N LEU A 101 22.89 16.50 19.54
CA LEU A 101 24.04 17.13 18.89
C LEU A 101 24.72 16.14 17.94
N ILE A 102 25.09 16.64 16.78
CA ILE A 102 25.80 15.92 15.71
C ILE A 102 27.16 16.60 15.57
N SER A 103 28.25 15.82 15.58
CA SER A 103 29.58 16.35 15.28
C SER A 103 29.70 16.68 13.79
N LYS A 104 30.25 17.84 13.45
CA LYS A 104 30.52 18.22 12.07
C LYS A 104 31.52 17.26 11.40
N ALA A 105 32.47 16.72 12.15
CA ALA A 105 33.44 15.73 11.67
C ALA A 105 32.75 14.42 11.26
N ASP A 106 31.79 13.93 12.07
CA ASP A 106 31.02 12.73 11.75
C ASP A 106 30.18 12.91 10.47
N ILE A 107 29.71 14.14 10.21
CA ILE A 107 29.00 14.46 8.96
C ILE A 107 29.96 14.44 7.77
N GLN A 108 31.15 15.03 7.92
CA GLN A 108 32.13 15.05 6.84
C GLN A 108 32.64 13.64 6.51
N ALA A 109 32.87 12.80 7.52
CA ALA A 109 33.28 11.41 7.37
C ALA A 109 32.28 10.56 6.56
N MET A 110 31.00 10.95 6.49
CA MET A 110 30.04 10.27 5.61
C MET A 110 30.33 10.49 4.12
N PHE A 111 30.95 11.62 3.75
CA PHE A 111 31.30 11.93 2.37
C PHE A 111 32.61 11.29 1.93
N ASP A 112 33.48 10.90 2.87
CA ASP A 112 34.75 10.24 2.57
C ASP A 112 34.56 8.84 1.94
N PHE A 113 33.37 8.23 2.08
CA PHE A 113 32.98 7.00 1.38
C PHE A 113 32.76 7.18 -0.14
N LEU A 114 32.86 8.40 -0.67
CA LEU A 114 32.73 8.73 -2.09
C LEU A 114 34.08 9.09 -2.72
N THR A 115 35.13 8.29 -2.49
CA THR A 115 36.17 8.17 -3.55
C THR A 115 35.45 7.78 -4.85
N PRO A 116 35.69 8.45 -6.00
CA PRO A 116 34.97 8.18 -7.23
C PRO A 116 35.32 6.77 -7.71
N LYS A 117 34.57 5.79 -7.22
CA LYS A 117 34.48 4.48 -7.83
C LYS A 117 33.62 4.68 -9.06
N GLU A 118 34.26 5.01 -10.18
CA GLU A 118 33.79 4.43 -11.43
C GLU A 118 33.61 2.95 -11.16
N THR A 119 32.45 2.40 -11.53
CA THR A 119 32.04 0.99 -11.51
C THR A 119 30.98 0.56 -10.48
N GLU A 120 29.95 -0.06 -11.07
CA GLU A 120 29.31 -1.29 -10.63
C GLU A 120 28.25 -1.22 -9.52
N GLN A 121 27.00 -1.17 -10.01
CA GLN A 121 25.84 -1.70 -9.32
C GLN A 121 25.96 -3.23 -9.14
N THR A 122 26.59 -3.69 -8.08
CA THR A 122 26.47 -5.07 -7.57
C THR A 122 26.08 -5.02 -6.08
N LYS A 123 24.78 -5.16 -5.78
CA LYS A 123 24.11 -6.36 -5.25
C LYS A 123 24.78 -7.00 -4.02
N SER A 124 24.19 -6.80 -2.84
CA SER A 124 24.13 -7.84 -1.80
C SER A 124 23.07 -7.53 -0.73
N ALA A 125 21.81 -7.77 -1.09
CA ALA A 125 20.84 -8.36 -0.15
C ALA A 125 20.08 -9.41 -0.96
N GLU A 126 20.33 -10.67 -0.64
CA GLU A 126 19.88 -11.85 -1.36
C GLU A 126 18.36 -11.86 -1.55
N LYS A 127 17.94 -11.56 -2.78
CA LYS A 127 16.73 -12.15 -3.35
C LYS A 127 17.18 -12.83 -4.61
N LYS A 128 17.24 -14.17 -4.55
CA LYS A 128 17.46 -15.05 -5.71
C LYS A 128 16.74 -14.43 -6.91
N SER A 129 17.50 -14.03 -7.93
CA SER A 129 16.94 -13.62 -9.21
C SER A 129 16.29 -14.86 -9.80
N LYS A 130 15.02 -15.03 -9.45
CA LYS A 130 14.10 -15.91 -10.15
C LYS A 130 14.24 -15.56 -11.62
N SER A 131 14.78 -16.51 -12.38
CA SER A 131 15.07 -16.37 -13.80
C SER A 131 13.79 -15.92 -14.52
N ILE A 132 13.94 -15.39 -15.74
CA ILE A 132 12.82 -14.96 -16.61
C ILE A 132 11.72 -16.05 -16.74
N SER A 133 12.02 -17.29 -16.40
CA SER A 133 11.09 -18.42 -16.28
C SER A 133 9.99 -18.26 -15.22
N ASP A 134 10.13 -17.46 -14.16
CA ASP A 134 9.21 -17.50 -13.01
C ASP A 134 7.95 -16.65 -13.13
N PHE A 135 7.67 -16.13 -14.33
CA PHE A 135 6.48 -15.33 -14.61
C PHE A 135 5.59 -15.99 -15.65
N TYR A 136 4.28 -15.84 -15.48
CA TYR A 136 3.28 -16.09 -16.50
C TYR A 136 2.88 -14.80 -17.20
N THR A 137 2.74 -14.87 -18.52
CA THR A 137 1.99 -13.89 -19.29
C THR A 137 0.50 -14.21 -19.23
N ARG A 138 -0.35 -13.23 -19.59
CA ARG A 138 -1.80 -13.47 -19.68
C ARG A 138 -2.17 -14.65 -20.60
N ALA A 139 -1.38 -14.89 -21.65
CA ALA A 139 -1.63 -15.97 -22.60
C ALA A 139 -1.37 -17.33 -21.94
N ASP A 140 -0.26 -17.45 -21.20
CA ASP A 140 0.08 -18.66 -20.47
C ASP A 140 -0.96 -19.00 -19.39
N ILE A 141 -1.52 -17.99 -18.71
CA ILE A 141 -2.59 -18.19 -17.72
C ILE A 141 -3.87 -18.69 -18.39
N ARG A 142 -4.21 -18.13 -19.56
CA ARG A 142 -5.38 -18.55 -20.34
C ARG A 142 -5.24 -20.00 -20.80
N GLU A 143 -4.08 -20.39 -21.31
CA GLU A 143 -3.81 -21.73 -21.80
C GLU A 143 -3.74 -22.76 -20.65
N LYS A 144 -3.05 -22.43 -19.56
CA LYS A 144 -2.88 -23.36 -18.42
C LYS A 144 -4.17 -23.59 -17.63
N TYR A 145 -5.00 -22.56 -17.46
CA TYR A 145 -6.17 -22.62 -16.59
C TYR A 145 -7.52 -22.56 -17.33
N GLY A 146 -7.53 -22.38 -18.65
CA GLY A 146 -8.76 -22.31 -19.44
C GLY A 146 -9.66 -21.12 -19.10
N VAL A 147 -9.11 -20.04 -18.53
CA VAL A 147 -9.90 -18.92 -17.98
C VAL A 147 -9.91 -17.71 -18.91
N LYS A 148 -11.06 -17.02 -18.99
CA LYS A 148 -11.21 -15.79 -19.76
C LYS A 148 -10.35 -14.64 -19.21
N ASP A 149 -9.77 -13.83 -20.09
CA ASP A 149 -8.93 -12.68 -19.73
C ASP A 149 -9.60 -11.72 -18.73
N SER A 150 -10.86 -11.39 -18.95
CA SER A 150 -11.61 -10.48 -18.07
C SER A 150 -11.64 -10.98 -16.63
N TRP A 151 -11.70 -12.29 -16.44
CA TRP A 151 -11.67 -12.92 -15.13
C TRP A 151 -10.26 -12.93 -14.53
N ILE A 152 -9.23 -13.15 -15.34
CA ILE A 152 -7.82 -13.07 -14.89
C ILE A 152 -7.57 -11.68 -14.27
N TYR A 153 -7.98 -10.60 -14.95
CA TYR A 153 -7.82 -9.25 -14.41
C TYR A 153 -8.65 -9.01 -13.15
N LYS A 154 -9.88 -9.52 -13.09
CA LYS A 154 -10.72 -9.41 -11.89
C LYS A 154 -10.08 -10.08 -10.69
N VAL A 155 -9.60 -11.32 -10.84
CA VAL A 155 -8.94 -12.07 -9.76
C VAL A 155 -7.63 -11.41 -9.32
N VAL A 156 -6.83 -10.93 -10.27
CA VAL A 156 -5.60 -10.18 -9.99
C VAL A 156 -5.88 -8.91 -9.19
N ALA A 157 -6.94 -8.18 -9.53
CA ALA A 157 -7.33 -6.95 -8.84
C ALA A 157 -7.86 -7.23 -7.42
N GLU A 158 -8.72 -8.23 -7.26
CA GLU A 158 -9.29 -8.61 -5.95
C GLU A 158 -8.22 -9.12 -4.97
N ASN A 159 -7.20 -9.82 -5.47
CA ASN A 159 -6.14 -10.41 -4.64
C ASN A 159 -4.86 -9.57 -4.58
N ASN A 160 -4.86 -8.35 -5.12
CA ASN A 160 -3.72 -7.44 -5.16
C ASN A 160 -2.41 -8.09 -5.66
N VAL A 161 -2.51 -8.90 -6.71
CA VAL A 161 -1.33 -9.62 -7.23
C VAL A 161 -0.36 -8.62 -7.87
N PRO A 162 0.92 -8.60 -7.47
CA PRO A 162 1.92 -7.76 -8.09
C PRO A 162 2.02 -8.04 -9.60
N LYS A 163 1.83 -7.00 -10.41
CA LYS A 163 2.00 -7.04 -11.86
C LYS A 163 3.27 -6.32 -12.27
N THR A 164 4.07 -6.96 -13.11
CA THR A 164 5.26 -6.33 -13.71
C THR A 164 4.95 -6.04 -15.17
N ILE A 165 5.07 -4.78 -15.57
CA ILE A 165 4.83 -4.38 -16.97
C ILE A 165 6.18 -4.32 -17.67
N LEU A 166 6.43 -5.24 -18.59
CA LEU A 166 7.62 -5.24 -19.44
C LEU A 166 7.18 -5.09 -20.89
N ARG A 167 7.66 -4.05 -21.57
CA ARG A 167 7.34 -3.76 -22.99
C ARG A 167 5.84 -3.79 -23.30
N GLY A 168 5.02 -3.21 -22.42
CA GLY A 168 3.56 -3.14 -22.58
C GLY A 168 2.80 -4.45 -22.31
N LYS A 169 3.48 -5.54 -21.95
CA LYS A 169 2.86 -6.81 -21.56
C LYS A 169 2.89 -6.95 -20.03
N ALA A 170 1.77 -7.44 -19.48
CA ALA A 170 1.66 -7.73 -18.06
C ALA A 170 2.21 -9.13 -17.75
N TYR A 171 3.13 -9.20 -16.80
CA TYR A 171 3.73 -10.41 -16.27
C TYR A 171 3.30 -10.58 -14.81
N PHE A 172 2.95 -11.82 -14.46
CA PHE A 172 2.49 -12.21 -13.13
C PHE A 172 3.38 -13.32 -12.59
N SER A 173 3.74 -13.27 -11.31
CA SER A 173 4.56 -14.34 -10.73
C SER A 173 3.81 -15.68 -10.74
N LYS A 174 4.45 -16.75 -11.21
CA LYS A 174 3.86 -18.10 -11.26
C LYS A 174 3.27 -18.53 -9.92
N SER A 175 3.99 -18.31 -8.81
CA SER A 175 3.54 -18.68 -7.47
C SER A 175 2.22 -18.04 -7.01
N HIS A 176 2.00 -16.76 -7.34
CA HIS A 176 0.75 -16.08 -6.95
C HIS A 176 -0.41 -16.57 -7.80
N ILE A 177 -0.20 -16.73 -9.11
CA ILE A 177 -1.22 -17.25 -10.02
C ILE A 177 -1.54 -18.69 -9.65
N ASP A 178 -0.55 -19.56 -9.48
CA ASP A 178 -0.76 -20.95 -9.13
C ASP A 178 -1.51 -21.06 -7.79
N ARG A 179 -1.17 -20.28 -6.77
CA ARG A 179 -1.93 -20.27 -5.50
C ARG A 179 -3.41 -19.89 -5.69
N LEU A 180 -3.70 -18.91 -6.55
CA LEU A 180 -5.06 -18.42 -6.75
C LEU A 180 -5.90 -19.35 -7.62
N PHE A 181 -5.30 -19.95 -8.65
CA PHE A 181 -6.01 -20.79 -9.60
C PHE A 181 -5.98 -22.28 -9.24
N SER A 182 -5.05 -22.76 -8.39
CA SER A 182 -5.00 -24.16 -7.92
C SER A 182 -6.19 -24.55 -7.03
N ALA A 183 -6.82 -23.58 -6.36
CA ALA A 183 -8.02 -23.84 -5.54
C ALA A 183 -9.23 -24.25 -6.38
N ARG A 184 -9.14 -24.12 -7.71
CA ARG A 184 -10.18 -24.46 -8.67
C ARG A 184 -9.86 -25.73 -9.44
N LYS A 185 -9.20 -26.72 -8.82
CA LYS A 185 -9.34 -28.08 -9.30
C LYS A 185 -10.83 -28.38 -9.28
N GLU A 186 -11.39 -28.60 -10.46
CA GLU A 186 -12.76 -29.07 -10.63
C GLU A 186 -12.98 -30.21 -9.63
N ASN A 187 -14.11 -30.21 -8.92
CA ASN A 187 -14.45 -31.31 -8.03
C ASN A 187 -14.55 -32.57 -8.89
N LEU A 188 -13.44 -33.31 -9.01
CA LEU A 188 -13.33 -34.55 -9.79
C LEU A 188 -14.30 -35.64 -9.29
N GLU A 189 -14.92 -35.41 -8.13
CA GLU A 189 -15.98 -36.25 -7.56
C GLU A 189 -17.31 -36.20 -8.33
N ILE A 190 -17.53 -35.21 -9.20
CA ILE A 190 -18.79 -35.10 -9.97
C ILE A 190 -18.62 -35.75 -11.34
N THR A 191 -18.81 -37.07 -11.38
CA THR A 191 -18.73 -37.86 -12.62
C THR A 191 -19.98 -37.73 -13.49
N GLU A 192 -21.14 -37.37 -12.91
CA GLU A 192 -22.42 -37.40 -13.61
C GLU A 192 -23.14 -36.04 -13.68
N TRP A 193 -23.58 -35.68 -14.89
CA TRP A 193 -24.24 -34.41 -15.20
C TRP A 193 -25.61 -34.61 -15.90
N TYR A 194 -26.62 -33.84 -15.51
CA TYR A 194 -27.88 -33.69 -16.22
C TYR A 194 -27.86 -32.47 -17.15
N SER A 195 -28.36 -32.62 -18.37
CA SER A 195 -28.74 -31.46 -19.16
C SER A 195 -30.06 -30.87 -18.66
N VAL A 196 -30.33 -29.62 -19.02
CA VAL A 196 -31.61 -28.98 -18.71
C VAL A 196 -32.77 -29.77 -19.33
N GLU A 197 -32.59 -30.27 -20.55
CA GLU A 197 -33.58 -31.08 -21.29
C GLU A 197 -33.89 -32.39 -20.51
N ASP A 198 -32.85 -33.08 -20.02
CA ASP A 198 -33.02 -34.30 -19.20
C ASP A 198 -33.81 -34.04 -17.92
N ILE A 199 -33.59 -32.89 -17.28
CA ILE A 199 -34.30 -32.50 -16.06
C ILE A 199 -35.77 -32.21 -16.36
N GLN A 200 -36.06 -31.56 -17.49
CA GLN A 200 -37.44 -31.30 -17.90
C GLN A 200 -38.17 -32.62 -18.15
N SER A 201 -37.55 -33.57 -18.84
CA SER A 201 -38.15 -34.89 -19.11
C SER A 201 -38.29 -35.75 -17.86
N LYS A 202 -37.28 -35.78 -16.97
CA LYS A 202 -37.29 -36.63 -15.77
C LYS A 202 -38.21 -36.11 -14.66
N TYR A 203 -38.26 -34.79 -14.47
CA TYR A 203 -38.97 -34.17 -13.34
C TYR A 203 -40.20 -33.36 -13.74
N GLY A 204 -40.52 -33.25 -15.04
CA GLY A 204 -41.66 -32.47 -15.53
C GLY A 204 -41.57 -30.97 -15.19
N MET A 205 -40.37 -30.44 -14.96
CA MET A 205 -40.18 -29.06 -14.51
C MET A 205 -40.12 -28.06 -15.67
N THR A 206 -40.59 -26.85 -15.41
CA THR A 206 -40.35 -25.72 -16.31
C THR A 206 -38.92 -25.19 -16.18
N LEU A 207 -38.37 -24.61 -17.24
CA LEU A 207 -37.02 -24.00 -17.25
C LEU A 207 -36.82 -23.02 -16.09
N SER A 208 -37.82 -22.18 -15.83
CA SER A 208 -37.79 -21.18 -14.74
C SER A 208 -37.69 -21.84 -13.36
N ALA A 209 -38.42 -22.93 -13.13
CA ALA A 209 -38.36 -23.68 -11.88
C ALA A 209 -36.99 -24.32 -11.66
N ILE A 210 -36.37 -24.85 -12.72
CA ILE A 210 -35.02 -25.44 -12.68
C ILE A 210 -34.00 -24.36 -12.27
N TYR A 211 -33.99 -23.21 -12.95
CA TYR A 211 -33.04 -22.14 -12.64
C TYR A 211 -33.23 -21.56 -11.23
N SER A 212 -34.49 -21.42 -10.79
CA SER A 212 -34.81 -20.94 -9.45
C SER A 212 -34.31 -21.91 -8.37
N LEU A 213 -34.51 -23.21 -8.57
CA LEU A 213 -34.07 -24.26 -7.65
C LEU A 213 -32.54 -24.32 -7.55
N VAL A 214 -31.87 -24.36 -8.71
CA VAL A 214 -30.40 -24.40 -8.80
C VAL A 214 -29.78 -23.18 -8.12
N SER A 215 -30.34 -22.00 -8.35
CA SER A 215 -29.86 -20.75 -7.74
C SER A 215 -30.06 -20.76 -6.22
N LYS A 216 -31.22 -21.22 -5.74
CA LYS A 216 -31.56 -21.26 -4.31
C LYS A 216 -30.71 -22.26 -3.52
N ILE A 217 -30.39 -23.40 -4.10
CA ILE A 217 -29.64 -24.49 -3.44
C ILE A 217 -28.13 -24.38 -3.69
N GLY A 218 -27.72 -23.71 -4.76
CA GLY A 218 -26.30 -23.57 -5.13
C GLY A 218 -25.73 -24.84 -5.75
N ILE A 219 -26.48 -25.51 -6.62
CA ILE A 219 -26.07 -26.78 -7.25
C ILE A 219 -24.85 -26.54 -8.17
N PRO A 220 -23.79 -27.36 -8.08
CA PRO A 220 -22.66 -27.31 -8.98
C PRO A 220 -23.10 -27.39 -10.44
N LYS A 221 -22.60 -26.46 -11.27
CA LYS A 221 -22.91 -26.38 -12.70
C LYS A 221 -21.66 -26.44 -13.55
N HIS A 222 -21.73 -27.22 -14.61
CA HIS A 222 -20.72 -27.30 -15.66
C HIS A 222 -21.27 -26.68 -16.94
N LYS A 223 -20.42 -26.05 -17.73
CA LYS A 223 -20.84 -25.39 -18.96
C LYS A 223 -19.96 -25.83 -20.12
N GLU A 224 -20.56 -26.57 -21.04
CA GLU A 224 -19.95 -26.95 -22.32
C GLU A 224 -20.66 -26.19 -23.44
N GLY A 225 -19.96 -25.23 -24.05
CA GLY A 225 -20.53 -24.36 -25.09
C GLY A 225 -21.68 -23.49 -24.61
N GLN A 226 -22.84 -23.57 -25.28
CA GLN A 226 -24.06 -22.83 -24.91
C GLN A 226 -24.94 -23.60 -23.91
N LYS A 227 -24.76 -24.92 -23.78
CA LYS A 227 -25.54 -25.76 -22.87
C LYS A 227 -24.96 -25.73 -21.45
N VAL A 228 -25.85 -25.81 -20.47
CA VAL A 228 -25.50 -25.85 -19.05
C VAL A 228 -25.93 -27.19 -18.49
N TYR A 229 -25.05 -27.80 -17.71
CA TYR A 229 -25.28 -29.06 -17.07
C TYR A 229 -25.21 -28.92 -15.55
N TYR A 230 -26.03 -29.69 -14.84
CA TYR A 230 -26.09 -29.69 -13.39
C TYR A 230 -25.70 -31.06 -12.85
N SER A 231 -25.02 -31.11 -11.70
CA SER A 231 -24.66 -32.39 -11.08
C SER A 231 -25.90 -33.25 -10.85
N LYS A 232 -25.94 -34.49 -11.37
CA LYS A 232 -27.10 -35.38 -11.21
C LYS A 232 -27.41 -35.62 -9.74
N TYR A 233 -26.38 -35.94 -8.97
CA TYR A 233 -26.46 -36.22 -7.54
C TYR A 233 -27.09 -35.05 -6.76
N HIS A 234 -26.52 -33.84 -6.89
CA HIS A 234 -27.00 -32.67 -6.14
C HIS A 234 -28.41 -32.27 -6.55
N PHE A 235 -28.78 -32.49 -7.81
CA PHE A 235 -30.10 -32.18 -8.32
C PHE A 235 -31.16 -33.19 -7.86
N ASP A 236 -30.84 -34.48 -7.87
CA ASP A 236 -31.71 -35.54 -7.35
C ASP A 236 -31.98 -35.36 -5.83
N VAL A 237 -30.94 -34.99 -5.07
CA VAL A 237 -31.03 -34.65 -3.64
C VAL A 237 -31.91 -33.43 -3.41
N ALA A 238 -31.73 -32.37 -4.21
CA ALA A 238 -32.56 -31.17 -4.14
C ALA A 238 -34.05 -31.43 -4.40
N LYS A 239 -34.37 -32.50 -5.15
CA LYS A 239 -35.74 -32.92 -5.45
C LYS A 239 -36.29 -34.02 -4.55
N GLY A 240 -35.47 -34.61 -3.70
CA GLY A 240 -35.87 -35.73 -2.84
C GLY A 240 -36.15 -37.03 -3.60
N ALA A 241 -35.62 -37.17 -4.83
CA ALA A 241 -35.83 -38.34 -5.68
C ALA A 241 -34.76 -39.44 -5.49
N LYS A 242 -33.61 -39.08 -4.92
CA LYS A 242 -32.73 -40.02 -4.22
C LYS A 242 -32.90 -39.73 -2.73
N SER A 243 -33.09 -40.77 -1.91
CA SER A 243 -33.12 -40.61 -0.47
C SER A 243 -31.82 -39.93 -0.02
N ALA A 244 -31.91 -39.08 0.99
CA ALA A 244 -30.77 -38.42 1.63
C ALA A 244 -29.85 -39.42 2.38
N GLU A 245 -29.93 -40.71 2.05
CA GLU A 245 -29.30 -41.84 2.73
C GLU A 245 -27.86 -42.08 2.26
N ASP A 246 -27.34 -41.31 1.30
CA ASP A 246 -25.92 -41.39 0.93
C ASP A 246 -25.06 -40.18 1.28
N VAL A 247 -25.62 -39.17 1.95
CA VAL A 247 -24.88 -38.27 2.86
C VAL A 247 -25.79 -38.03 4.06
N GLU A 248 -25.81 -39.01 4.96
CA GLU A 248 -26.46 -38.89 6.26
C GLU A 248 -25.81 -37.71 7.00
N PHE A 249 -26.48 -36.56 7.06
CA PHE A 249 -26.05 -35.47 7.91
C PHE A 249 -26.67 -35.67 9.28
N ILE A 250 -25.87 -36.12 10.24
CA ILE A 250 -26.29 -36.33 11.64
C ILE A 250 -26.22 -35.01 12.40
N SER A 251 -27.17 -34.77 13.31
CA SER A 251 -27.15 -33.59 14.17
C SER A 251 -26.05 -33.69 15.24
N VAL A 252 -25.63 -32.56 15.81
CA VAL A 252 -24.62 -32.55 16.88
C VAL A 252 -25.05 -33.40 18.09
N ALA A 253 -26.34 -33.39 18.45
CA ALA A 253 -26.86 -34.16 19.57
C ALA A 253 -26.81 -35.66 19.31
N GLU A 254 -27.29 -36.11 18.15
CA GLU A 254 -27.24 -37.51 17.73
C GLU A 254 -25.79 -38.03 17.59
N ALA A 255 -24.86 -37.17 17.13
CA ALA A 255 -23.45 -37.53 17.04
C ALA A 255 -22.80 -37.70 18.43
N MET A 256 -23.19 -36.88 19.41
CA MET A 256 -22.74 -37.01 20.79
C MET A 256 -23.22 -38.33 21.40
N GLU A 257 -24.48 -38.72 21.17
CA GLU A 257 -25.04 -39.98 21.63
C GLU A 257 -24.39 -41.19 20.94
N LYS A 258 -24.26 -41.15 19.60
CA LYS A 258 -23.74 -42.29 18.81
C LYS A 258 -22.28 -42.62 19.12
N TYR A 259 -21.45 -41.61 19.36
CA TYR A 259 -20.01 -41.79 19.61
C TYR A 259 -19.61 -41.59 21.08
N SER A 260 -20.58 -41.34 21.98
CA SER A 260 -20.33 -41.06 23.41
C SER A 260 -19.29 -39.96 23.63
N LEU A 261 -19.37 -38.87 22.85
CA LEU A 261 -18.43 -37.74 22.91
C LEU A 261 -19.08 -36.51 23.51
N THR A 262 -18.27 -35.73 24.23
CA THR A 262 -18.70 -34.39 24.64
C THR A 262 -18.77 -33.45 23.43
N ARG A 263 -19.62 -32.43 23.52
CA ARG A 263 -19.78 -31.40 22.48
C ARG A 263 -18.44 -30.79 22.05
N ASP A 264 -17.58 -30.46 23.00
CA ASP A 264 -16.29 -29.81 22.72
C ASP A 264 -15.30 -30.77 22.05
N GLN A 265 -15.27 -32.04 22.45
CA GLN A 265 -14.47 -33.06 21.76
C GLN A 265 -14.93 -33.21 20.30
N LEU A 266 -16.24 -33.29 20.06
CA LEU A 266 -16.79 -33.37 18.72
C LEU A 266 -16.39 -32.15 17.86
N TYR A 267 -16.48 -30.93 18.40
CA TYR A 267 -16.04 -29.73 17.69
C TYR A 267 -14.51 -29.70 17.45
N HIS A 268 -13.71 -30.23 18.37
CA HIS A 268 -12.28 -30.37 18.19
C HIS A 268 -11.96 -31.30 17.01
N TYR A 269 -12.61 -32.46 16.91
CA TYR A 269 -12.41 -33.40 15.81
C TYR A 269 -12.91 -32.83 14.48
N VAL A 270 -14.10 -32.22 14.46
CA VAL A 270 -14.64 -31.52 13.28
C VAL A 270 -13.67 -30.45 12.77
N LYS A 271 -13.02 -29.71 13.67
CA LYS A 271 -12.03 -28.69 13.31
C LYS A 271 -10.72 -29.28 12.81
N THR A 272 -10.22 -30.32 13.49
CA THR A 272 -8.92 -30.96 13.22
C THR A 272 -8.94 -31.71 11.89
N TYR A 273 -9.98 -32.50 11.65
CA TYR A 273 -10.14 -33.34 10.45
C TYR A 273 -10.94 -32.67 9.34
N LYS A 274 -11.33 -31.40 9.53
CA LYS A 274 -12.05 -30.56 8.55
C LYS A 274 -13.33 -31.23 8.02
N ILE A 275 -14.10 -31.83 8.93
CA ILE A 275 -15.35 -32.52 8.61
C ILE A 275 -16.35 -31.53 7.98
N THR A 276 -17.02 -31.96 6.92
CA THR A 276 -18.01 -31.16 6.19
C THR A 276 -19.22 -30.86 7.08
N LYS A 277 -19.60 -29.58 7.11
CA LYS A 277 -20.69 -29.07 7.94
C LYS A 277 -21.74 -28.37 7.10
N LEU A 278 -22.99 -28.68 7.37
CA LEU A 278 -24.15 -28.08 6.72
C LEU A 278 -24.90 -27.21 7.73
N ARG A 279 -25.05 -25.91 7.43
CA ARG A 279 -25.80 -24.99 8.30
C ARG A 279 -27.29 -25.03 7.94
N CYS A 280 -28.11 -25.52 8.86
CA CYS A 280 -29.57 -25.46 8.78
C CYS A 280 -30.10 -24.47 9.84
N GLY A 281 -30.05 -23.18 9.53
CA GLY A 281 -30.54 -22.14 10.45
C GLY A 281 -29.76 -22.10 11.77
N LYS A 282 -30.44 -22.35 12.90
CA LYS A 282 -29.84 -22.37 14.24
C LYS A 282 -28.98 -23.61 14.50
N TYR A 283 -29.21 -24.69 13.75
CA TYR A 283 -28.54 -25.97 13.96
C TYR A 283 -27.47 -26.23 12.90
N VAL A 284 -26.43 -26.97 13.30
CA VAL A 284 -25.37 -27.44 12.42
C VAL A 284 -25.51 -28.96 12.33
N LYS A 285 -25.49 -29.49 11.10
CA LYS A 285 -25.41 -30.93 10.86
C LYS A 285 -24.02 -31.28 10.33
N LEU A 286 -23.52 -32.45 10.71
CA LEU A 286 -22.19 -32.96 10.39
C LEU A 286 -22.34 -34.18 9.47
N ASN A 287 -21.39 -34.38 8.55
CA ASN A 287 -21.39 -35.55 7.69
C ASN A 287 -21.14 -36.84 8.51
N ALA A 288 -22.09 -37.77 8.51
CA ALA A 288 -22.02 -39.00 9.26
C ALA A 288 -20.97 -39.98 8.74
N LYS A 289 -20.74 -40.02 7.42
CA LYS A 289 -19.76 -40.93 6.81
C LYS A 289 -18.35 -40.57 7.25
N GLU A 290 -18.01 -39.29 7.17
CA GLU A 290 -16.72 -38.77 7.64
C GLU A 290 -16.54 -38.95 9.16
N LEU A 291 -17.61 -38.80 9.96
CA LEU A 291 -17.57 -39.09 11.38
C LEU A 291 -17.40 -40.59 11.66
N ALA A 292 -18.08 -41.45 10.89
CA ALA A 292 -18.01 -42.90 11.06
C ALA A 292 -16.63 -43.45 10.66
N GLU A 293 -16.01 -42.95 9.59
CA GLU A 293 -14.65 -43.32 9.21
C GLU A 293 -13.62 -42.91 10.28
N LEU A 294 -13.84 -41.77 10.94
CA LEU A 294 -12.94 -41.28 11.98
C LEU A 294 -13.03 -42.10 13.26
N PHE A 295 -14.24 -42.49 13.68
CA PHE A 295 -14.45 -43.19 14.95
C PHE A 295 -14.52 -44.71 14.84
N ASN A 296 -14.88 -45.25 13.67
CA ASN A 296 -14.92 -46.68 13.37
C ASN A 296 -14.03 -47.01 12.16
N PRO A 297 -12.70 -46.92 12.27
CA PRO A 297 -11.82 -47.37 11.21
C PRO A 297 -12.04 -48.86 10.95
N LYS A 298 -12.21 -49.25 9.69
CA LYS A 298 -12.27 -50.66 9.31
C LYS A 298 -10.94 -51.32 9.68
N ILE A 299 -10.97 -52.23 10.64
CA ILE A 299 -9.84 -53.11 10.91
C ILE A 299 -9.88 -54.18 9.83
N GLU A 300 -9.03 -54.04 8.81
CA GLU A 300 -8.76 -55.14 7.87
C GLU A 300 -7.88 -56.16 8.61
N LEU A 301 -8.45 -57.35 8.88
CA LEU A 301 -7.76 -58.51 9.44
C LEU A 301 -7.10 -59.33 8.34
#